data_AF-A0A956UCQ3-F1
#
_entry.id   AF-A0A956UCQ3-F1
#
_cell.length_a   1.000
_cell.length_b   1.000
_cell.length_c   1.000
_cell.angle_alpha   90.00
_cell.angle_beta   90.00
_cell.angle_gamma   90.00
#
_symmetry.space_group_name_H-M   'P 1'
#
loop_
_entity.id
_entity.type
_entity.pdbx_description
1 polymer ?
#
loop_
_entity_poly.entity_id
_entity_poly.type
_entity_poly.pdbx_seq_one_letter_code
_entity_poly.pdbx_strand_id
1 'polypeptide(L)'
;MLSACSDINIHLGEFLIEGKTFRYSSFMGRLYNFCKGFGFEKSKIMPSRAFCSDENQGYPVILIAKHFGCFPFNHGRVGGVVSTSRHAPFAEHGQDLVS
;
A
#
# COMPACT_ATOMS: atom_id res chain seq x y z
N MET A 1 -14.88 -18.77 -16.98
CA MET A 1 -15.80 -18.52 -15.85
C MET A 1 -15.45 -19.51 -14.75
N LEU A 2 -14.97 -19.04 -13.60
CA LEU A 2 -14.80 -19.90 -12.43
C LEU A 2 -16.20 -20.20 -11.86
N SER A 3 -16.52 -21.49 -11.74
CA SER A 3 -17.74 -21.96 -11.07
C SER A 3 -17.60 -21.75 -9.57
N ALA A 4 -18.66 -21.25 -8.92
CA ALA A 4 -18.68 -20.89 -7.50
C ALA A 4 -18.43 -22.07 -6.53
N CYS A 5 -18.35 -23.31 -7.02
CA CYS A 5 -18.06 -24.53 -6.26
C CYS A 5 -16.73 -25.22 -6.63
N SER A 6 -15.80 -24.52 -7.29
CA SER A 6 -14.47 -25.08 -7.56
C SER A 6 -13.61 -25.04 -6.29
N ASP A 7 -12.99 -26.17 -5.97
CA ASP A 7 -12.13 -26.31 -4.80
C ASP A 7 -10.88 -25.43 -5.00
N ILE A 8 -10.83 -24.31 -4.28
CA ILE A 8 -9.84 -23.24 -4.49
C ILE A 8 -8.40 -23.77 -4.37
N ASN A 9 -8.20 -24.83 -3.57
CA ASN A 9 -6.91 -25.49 -3.40
C ASN A 9 -6.39 -26.14 -4.69
N ILE A 10 -7.28 -26.63 -5.57
CA ILE A 10 -6.87 -27.25 -6.84
C ILE A 10 -6.28 -26.20 -7.79
N HIS A 11 -6.77 -24.96 -7.73
CA HIS A 11 -6.31 -23.87 -8.59
C HIS A 11 -5.17 -23.04 -7.98
N LEU A 12 -5.07 -22.99 -6.65
CA LEU A 12 -4.05 -22.22 -5.94
C LEU A 12 -2.89 -23.07 -5.40
N GLY A 13 -2.98 -24.40 -5.44
CA GLY A 13 -2.01 -25.32 -4.83
C GLY A 13 -0.59 -25.25 -5.40
N GLU A 14 -0.42 -24.78 -6.64
CA GLU A 14 0.90 -24.52 -7.23
C GLU A 14 1.49 -23.14 -6.83
N PHE A 15 0.64 -22.22 -6.34
CA PHE A 15 1.10 -20.91 -5.90
C PHE A 15 1.58 -20.99 -4.45
N LEU A 16 2.87 -20.71 -4.25
CA LEU A 16 3.45 -20.56 -2.92
C LEU A 16 3.00 -19.24 -2.27
N ILE A 17 1.79 -19.20 -1.74
CA ILE A 17 1.21 -18.02 -1.08
C ILE A 17 1.59 -17.95 0.41
N GLU A 18 1.85 -19.10 1.03
CA GLU A 18 2.19 -19.19 2.45
C GLU A 18 3.46 -18.40 2.78
N GLY A 19 3.36 -17.51 3.77
CA GLY A 19 4.46 -16.63 4.18
C GLY A 19 4.85 -15.54 3.16
N LYS A 20 4.19 -15.43 2.01
CA LYS A 20 4.47 -14.42 0.97
C LYS A 20 3.53 -13.22 1.00
N THR A 21 2.47 -13.28 1.81
CA THR A 21 1.48 -12.21 1.92
C THR A 21 1.37 -11.70 3.35
N PHE A 22 1.10 -10.41 3.49
CA PHE A 22 0.76 -9.80 4.76
C PHE A 22 -0.65 -9.22 4.69
N ARG A 23 -1.43 -9.42 5.77
CA ARG A 23 -2.63 -8.61 5.97
C ARG A 23 -2.22 -7.15 6.15
N TYR A 24 -2.98 -6.21 5.59
CA TYR A 24 -2.71 -4.77 5.73
C TYR A 24 -2.54 -4.33 7.18
N SER A 25 -3.34 -4.88 8.11
CA SER A 25 -3.23 -4.59 9.55
C SER A 25 -1.89 -4.99 10.16
N SER A 26 -1.20 -5.99 9.62
CA SER A 26 0.16 -6.36 10.03
C SER A 26 1.21 -5.62 9.23
N PHE A 27 1.00 -5.49 7.92
CA PHE A 27 1.94 -4.87 6.99
C PHE A 27 2.24 -3.42 7.33
N MET A 28 1.23 -2.60 7.62
CA MET A 28 1.43 -1.15 7.80
C MET A 28 2.30 -0.80 9.00
N GLY A 29 2.15 -1.52 10.13
CA GLY A 29 3.03 -1.35 11.28
C GLY A 29 4.47 -1.81 10.99
N ARG A 30 4.65 -2.88 10.21
CA ARG A 30 5.98 -3.35 9.78
C ARG A 30 6.66 -2.33 8.86
N LEU A 31 5.93 -1.78 7.90
CA LEU A 31 6.44 -0.74 7.00
C LEU A 31 6.86 0.52 7.76
N TYR A 32 6.04 0.97 8.70
CA TYR A 32 6.39 2.10 9.57
C TYR A 32 7.71 1.85 10.32
N ASN A 33 7.83 0.68 10.97
CA ASN A 33 9.05 0.31 11.70
C ASN A 33 10.26 0.15 10.77
N PHE A 34 10.05 -0.33 9.56
CA PHE A 34 11.09 -0.41 8.53
C PHE A 34 11.61 0.99 8.19
N CYS A 35 10.73 1.96 7.87
CA CYS A 35 11.12 3.36 7.64
C CYS A 35 11.89 3.94 8.83
N LYS A 36 11.41 3.71 10.07
CA LYS A 36 12.14 4.11 11.28
C LYS A 36 13.52 3.49 11.39
N GLY A 37 13.70 2.24 10.95
CA GLY A 37 14.99 1.55 10.88
C GLY A 37 15.98 2.17 9.88
N PHE A 38 15.49 2.83 8.83
CA PHE A 38 16.32 3.63 7.91
C PHE A 38 16.64 5.04 8.42
N GLY A 39 16.23 5.38 9.65
CA GLY A 39 16.45 6.69 10.24
C GLY A 39 15.39 7.73 9.91
N PHE A 40 14.29 7.36 9.24
CA PHE A 40 13.22 8.31 8.94
C PHE A 40 12.63 8.86 10.24
N GLU A 41 12.34 10.14 10.29
CA GLU A 41 11.90 10.84 11.49
C GLU A 41 10.40 10.61 11.76
N LYS A 42 10.03 10.42 13.03
CA LYS A 42 8.60 10.28 13.36
C LYS A 42 7.89 11.60 13.01
N SER A 43 6.67 11.50 12.46
CA SER A 43 5.86 12.64 12.03
C SER A 43 6.40 13.44 10.84
N LYS A 44 7.50 13.00 10.21
CA LYS A 44 8.04 13.62 8.99
C LYS A 44 8.01 12.71 7.76
N ILE A 45 7.42 11.53 7.91
CA ILE A 45 7.26 10.57 6.83
C ILE A 45 5.95 10.86 6.11
N MET A 46 6.05 11.21 4.83
CA MET A 46 4.89 11.35 3.96
C MET A 46 4.76 10.11 3.09
N PRO A 47 3.84 9.17 3.43
CA PRO A 47 3.56 8.07 2.55
C PRO A 47 2.85 8.57 1.28
N SER A 48 3.20 7.98 0.16
CA SER A 48 2.48 8.13 -1.09
C SER A 48 1.86 6.79 -1.48
N ARG A 49 0.85 6.81 -2.35
CA ARG A 49 0.17 5.60 -2.81
C ARG A 49 -0.25 5.67 -4.27
N ALA A 50 -0.37 4.50 -4.90
CA ALA A 50 -0.96 4.34 -6.23
C ALA A 50 -1.93 3.14 -6.28
N PHE A 51 -3.01 3.21 -5.51
CA PHE A 51 -4.08 2.20 -5.53
C PHE A 51 -5.14 2.50 -6.61
N CYS A 52 -5.95 1.49 -6.92
CA CYS A 52 -7.14 1.66 -7.76
C CYS A 52 -8.10 2.70 -7.17
N SER A 53 -9.00 3.25 -7.99
CA SER A 53 -10.02 4.21 -7.54
C SER A 53 -11.24 3.57 -6.88
N ASP A 54 -11.28 2.23 -6.77
CA ASP A 54 -12.33 1.47 -6.12
C ASP A 54 -12.45 1.80 -4.61
N GLU A 55 -13.68 1.77 -4.08
CA GLU A 55 -13.98 2.12 -2.69
C GLU A 55 -13.32 1.17 -1.68
N ASN A 56 -13.08 -0.10 -2.05
CA ASN A 56 -12.47 -1.09 -1.16
C ASN A 56 -11.02 -0.73 -0.75
N GLN A 57 -10.41 0.27 -1.42
CA GLN A 57 -9.10 0.81 -1.09
C GLN A 57 -9.13 1.73 0.14
N GLY A 58 -10.30 2.06 0.69
CA GLY A 58 -10.42 2.83 1.94
C GLY A 58 -9.74 2.14 3.14
N TYR A 59 -9.86 0.82 3.25
CA TYR A 59 -9.27 0.05 4.36
C TYR A 59 -7.75 0.20 4.47
N PRO A 60 -6.95 -0.05 3.41
CA PRO A 60 -5.50 0.16 3.50
C PRO A 60 -5.13 1.64 3.68
N VAL A 61 -5.88 2.60 3.12
CA VAL A 61 -5.62 4.04 3.31
C VAL A 61 -5.76 4.46 4.76
N ILE A 62 -6.81 3.99 5.45
CA ILE A 62 -7.02 4.27 6.88
C ILE A 62 -5.88 3.68 7.72
N LEU A 63 -5.40 2.49 7.39
CA LEU A 63 -4.29 1.87 8.10
C LEU A 63 -2.95 2.60 7.87
N ILE A 64 -2.70 3.11 6.66
CA ILE A 64 -1.56 3.99 6.40
C ILE A 64 -1.65 5.24 7.29
N ALA A 65 -2.79 5.93 7.25
CA ALA A 65 -2.99 7.15 8.05
C ALA A 65 -2.83 6.90 9.55
N LYS A 66 -3.33 5.76 10.06
CA LYS A 66 -3.18 5.36 11.46
C LYS A 66 -1.72 5.24 11.90
N HIS A 67 -0.85 4.66 11.07
CA HIS A 67 0.55 4.42 11.44
C HIS A 67 1.45 5.64 11.19
N PHE A 68 1.25 6.34 10.07
CA PHE A 68 2.10 7.46 9.66
C PHE A 68 1.63 8.81 10.21
N GLY A 69 0.39 8.90 10.70
CA GLY A 69 -0.16 10.12 11.30
C GLY A 69 -0.67 11.15 10.29
N CYS A 70 -0.75 10.78 9.01
CA CYS A 70 -1.17 11.66 7.91
C CYS A 70 -1.77 10.83 6.77
N PHE A 71 -2.71 11.41 6.02
CA PHE A 71 -3.23 10.74 4.82
C PHE A 71 -2.15 10.68 3.73
N PRO A 72 -2.03 9.55 3.01
CA PRO A 72 -1.02 9.41 1.97
C PRO A 72 -1.32 10.27 0.76
N PHE A 73 -0.27 10.84 0.15
CA PHE A 73 -0.37 11.54 -1.12
C PHE A 73 -0.80 10.56 -2.22
N ASN A 74 -1.82 10.92 -3.00
CA ASN A 74 -2.43 10.00 -3.97
C ASN A 74 -1.90 10.23 -5.39
N HIS A 75 -1.11 9.29 -5.88
CA HIS A 75 -0.68 9.22 -7.27
C HIS A 75 -1.55 8.28 -8.12
N GLY A 76 -2.43 7.47 -7.52
CA GLY A 76 -3.18 6.42 -8.21
C GLY A 76 -4.32 6.93 -9.09
N ARG A 77 -4.56 6.23 -10.20
CA ARG A 77 -5.77 6.31 -11.03
C ARG A 77 -6.50 4.95 -11.05
N VAL A 78 -7.55 4.86 -11.87
CA VAL A 78 -8.26 3.61 -12.16
C VAL A 78 -7.24 2.51 -12.51
N GLY A 79 -7.36 1.34 -11.88
CA GLY A 79 -6.44 0.21 -12.05
C GLY A 79 -5.12 0.31 -11.28
N GLY A 80 -4.93 1.32 -10.42
CA GLY A 80 -3.67 1.49 -9.68
C GLY A 80 -2.53 2.05 -10.52
N VAL A 81 -2.84 2.60 -11.70
CA VAL A 81 -1.85 3.24 -12.57
C VAL A 81 -1.32 4.49 -11.88
N VAL A 82 0.00 4.57 -11.74
CA VAL A 82 0.69 5.77 -11.24
C VAL A 82 0.48 6.91 -12.24
N SER A 83 -0.17 7.97 -11.81
CA SER A 83 -0.27 9.21 -12.57
C SER A 83 1.09 9.90 -12.56
N THR A 84 1.94 9.62 -13.54
CA THR A 84 3.28 10.23 -13.67
C THR A 84 3.24 11.76 -13.68
N SER A 85 2.18 12.35 -14.24
CA SER A 85 1.91 13.80 -14.19
C SER A 85 1.66 14.37 -12.79
N ARG A 86 1.27 13.53 -11.82
CA ARG A 86 1.10 13.90 -10.40
C ARG A 86 2.28 13.44 -9.54
N HIS A 87 3.14 12.59 -10.07
CA HIS A 87 4.31 12.08 -9.35
C HIS A 87 5.50 13.01 -9.56
N ALA A 88 5.86 13.29 -10.82
CA ALA A 88 7.05 14.08 -11.15
C ALA A 88 7.09 15.51 -10.55
N PRO A 89 6.00 16.31 -10.52
CA PRO A 89 6.08 17.68 -10.00
C PRO A 89 6.11 17.75 -8.46
N PHE A 90 5.68 16.68 -7.79
CA PHE A 90 5.42 16.69 -6.35
C PHE A 90 6.26 15.67 -5.56
N ALA A 91 7.19 14.99 -6.22
CA ALA A 91 8.04 13.96 -5.63
C ALA A 91 9.08 14.50 -4.63
N GLU A 92 9.16 15.81 -4.40
CA GLU A 92 10.11 16.43 -3.46
C GLU A 92 9.45 17.10 -2.25
N HIS A 93 8.13 16.97 -2.06
CA HIS A 93 7.43 17.71 -0.99
C HIS A 93 7.51 17.09 0.41
N GLY A 94 8.14 15.93 0.59
CA GLY A 94 8.35 15.30 1.90
C GLY A 94 9.82 15.21 2.25
N GLN A 95 10.17 15.51 3.52
CA GLN A 95 11.54 15.30 4.01
C GLN A 95 11.92 13.81 3.94
N ASP A 96 11.02 12.94 4.39
CA ASP A 96 11.13 11.48 4.27
C ASP A 96 9.98 10.94 3.42
N LEU A 97 10.28 10.35 2.27
CA LEU A 97 9.30 9.84 1.30
C LEU A 97 9.29 8.31 1.24
N VAL A 98 8.10 7.73 1.17
CA VAL A 98 7.91 6.30 0.92
C VAL A 98 6.74 6.10 -0.06
N SER A 99 6.92 5.24 -1.05
CA SER A 99 5.89 4.88 -2.05
C SER A 99 5.57 3.40 -2.04
#